data_AF-A0A3E2HJA4-F1
#
_entry.id   AF-A0A3E2HJA4-F1
#
_cell.length_a   1.000
_cell.length_b   1.000
_cell.length_c   1.000
_cell.angle_alpha   90.00
_cell.angle_beta   90.00
_cell.angle_gamma   90.00
#
_symmetry.space_group_name_H-M   'P 1'
#
loop_
_entity.id
_entity.type
_entity.pdbx_description
1 polymer ?
#
loop_
_entity_poly.entity_id
_entity_poly.type
_entity_poly.pdbx_seq_one_letter_code
_entity_poly.pdbx_strand_id
1 'polypeptide(L)'
;MNGPLFNGNAEGAGGVDPQTQAAIRSMQALMESCPGKTVVSGVMGFALGGVFGLFMASMQYDTPLATSPAAQAVKTLPLREQLKVGFKDMGTRSFSSAKNFGKVGAIFSGTECCIEGFRAKNDLTNGILAGCITGGVLAAPAGPQAAAVGCAGFAAFSAAIDAYMRRPSESD
;
A
#
# COMPACT_ATOMS: atom_id res chain seq x y z
N MET A 1 12.65 -3.18 -4.49
CA MET A 1 12.45 -1.83 -5.05
C MET A 1 13.75 -1.36 -5.68
N ASN A 2 13.86 -1.52 -7.00
CA ASN A 2 15.02 -1.09 -7.79
C ASN A 2 15.17 0.44 -7.73
N GLY A 3 16.25 0.91 -7.10
CA GLY A 3 16.83 2.24 -7.31
C GLY A 3 15.94 3.43 -6.93
N PRO A 4 16.52 4.64 -6.83
CA PRO A 4 15.77 5.81 -6.43
C PRO A 4 14.77 6.16 -7.54
N LEU A 5 13.48 6.14 -7.20
CA LEU A 5 12.38 6.76 -7.95
C LEU A 5 12.48 8.31 -8.00
N PHE A 6 13.68 8.85 -7.81
CA PHE A 6 14.07 10.24 -8.06
C PHE A 6 15.06 10.27 -9.24
N ASN A 7 14.62 9.74 -10.39
CA ASN A 7 15.21 10.11 -11.68
C ASN A 7 14.11 10.69 -12.57
N GLY A 8 13.39 11.67 -12.02
CA GLY A 8 12.65 12.63 -12.82
C GLY A 8 13.63 13.72 -13.22
N ASN A 9 13.82 13.89 -14.53
CA ASN A 9 14.52 15.00 -15.17
C ASN A 9 14.51 16.28 -14.31
N ALA A 10 15.64 16.58 -13.69
CA ALA A 10 15.96 17.91 -13.20
C ALA A 10 16.34 18.82 -14.40
N GLU A 11 15.48 18.86 -15.42
CA GLU A 11 15.53 19.87 -16.46
C GLU A 11 14.63 21.01 -16.00
N GLY A 12 15.23 21.96 -15.29
CA GLY A 12 14.60 23.26 -15.03
C GLY A 12 14.36 23.60 -13.57
N ALA A 13 15.41 23.76 -12.78
CA ALA A 13 15.43 24.78 -11.72
C ALA A 13 16.90 25.05 -11.35
N GLY A 14 17.36 26.26 -11.66
CA GLY A 14 18.70 26.71 -11.31
C GLY A 14 18.95 26.66 -9.81
N GLY A 15 20.23 26.47 -9.47
CA GLY A 15 20.79 26.85 -8.17
C GLY A 15 20.09 26.28 -6.95
N VAL A 16 20.18 24.97 -6.75
CA VAL A 16 19.97 24.43 -5.41
C VAL A 16 21.21 24.79 -4.59
N ASP A 17 21.07 25.73 -3.64
CA ASP A 17 22.15 26.15 -2.76
C ASP A 17 22.86 24.94 -2.13
N PRO A 18 24.18 24.99 -1.89
CA PRO A 18 24.91 23.88 -1.25
C PRO A 18 24.33 23.50 0.11
N GLN A 19 23.70 24.45 0.82
CA GLN A 19 22.92 24.18 2.04
C GLN A 19 21.64 23.37 1.76
N THR A 20 20.90 23.72 0.70
CA THR A 20 19.69 23.01 0.30
C THR A 20 20.02 21.60 -0.22
N GLN A 21 21.16 21.41 -0.90
CA GLN A 21 21.62 20.09 -1.32
C GLN A 21 22.05 19.21 -0.13
N ALA A 22 22.69 19.78 0.88
CA ALA A 22 23.01 19.08 2.13
C ALA A 22 21.74 18.70 2.91
N ALA A 23 20.73 19.56 2.92
CA ALA A 23 19.43 19.28 3.51
C ALA A 23 18.64 18.21 2.74
N ILE A 24 18.73 18.18 1.40
CA ILE A 24 18.11 17.12 0.60
C ILE A 24 18.79 15.77 0.85
N ARG A 25 20.12 15.73 0.95
CA ARG A 25 20.85 14.49 1.28
C ARG A 25 20.49 13.96 2.66
N SER A 26 20.35 14.83 3.67
CA SER A 26 19.94 14.39 5.00
C SER A 26 18.50 13.87 5.01
N MET A 27 17.60 14.49 4.23
CA MET A 27 16.24 14.00 4.02
C MET A 27 16.18 12.68 3.23
N GLN A 28 17.02 12.52 2.19
CA GLN A 28 17.13 11.27 1.44
C GLN A 28 17.68 10.13 2.30
N ALA A 29 18.69 10.39 3.13
CA ALA A 29 19.21 9.40 4.08
C ALA A 29 18.13 8.96 5.09
N LEU A 30 17.26 9.87 5.53
CA LEU A 30 16.12 9.54 6.38
C LEU A 30 15.05 8.75 5.61
N MET A 31 14.78 9.07 4.35
CA MET A 31 13.82 8.34 3.51
C MET A 31 14.32 6.96 3.08
N GLU A 32 15.62 6.77 2.94
CA GLU A 32 16.23 5.47 2.61
C GLU A 32 16.39 4.56 3.84
N SER A 33 16.27 5.11 5.05
CA SER A 33 16.28 4.32 6.28
C SER A 33 15.09 3.35 6.32
N CYS A 34 15.26 2.17 6.93
CA CYS A 34 14.16 1.20 7.05
C CYS A 34 12.91 1.76 7.74
N PRO A 35 13.01 2.56 8.80
CA PRO A 35 11.85 3.26 9.36
C PRO A 35 11.21 4.24 8.37
N GLY A 36 12.03 4.99 7.62
CA GLY A 36 11.58 5.91 6.59
C GLY A 36 10.81 5.21 5.47
N LYS A 37 11.39 4.18 4.86
CA LYS A 37 10.75 3.35 3.83
C LYS A 37 9.43 2.74 4.33
N THR A 38 9.42 2.23 5.55
CA THR A 38 8.22 1.62 6.17
C THR A 38 7.09 2.65 6.36
N VAL A 39 7.41 3.85 6.85
CA VAL A 39 6.42 4.91 7.05
C VAL A 39 5.89 5.42 5.72
N VAL A 40 6.78 5.69 4.76
CA VAL A 40 6.38 6.21 3.43
C VAL A 40 5.51 5.19 2.71
N SER A 41 5.93 3.92 2.65
CA SER A 41 5.13 2.85 2.03
C SER A 41 3.81 2.60 2.75
N GLY A 42 3.78 2.69 4.09
CA GLY A 42 2.56 2.59 4.89
C GLY A 42 1.58 3.73 4.59
N VAL A 43 2.06 4.97 4.49
CA VAL A 43 1.23 6.13 4.14
C VAL A 43 0.72 6.04 2.70
N MET A 44 1.58 5.65 1.75
CA MET A 44 1.19 5.47 0.36
C MET A 44 0.15 4.35 0.21
N GLY A 45 0.34 3.23 0.91
CA GLY A 45 -0.63 2.14 0.98
C GLY A 45 -1.95 2.57 1.62
N PHE A 46 -1.90 3.36 2.69
CA PHE A 46 -3.09 3.90 3.35
C PHE A 46 -3.88 4.82 2.41
N ALA A 47 -3.20 5.72 1.71
CA ALA A 47 -3.84 6.63 0.75
C ALA A 47 -4.51 5.84 -0.39
N LEU A 48 -3.77 4.91 -1.01
CA LEU A 48 -4.29 4.07 -2.09
C LEU A 48 -5.48 3.21 -1.62
N GLY A 49 -5.38 2.61 -0.42
CA GLY A 49 -6.46 1.83 0.17
C GLY A 49 -7.69 2.67 0.55
N GLY A 50 -7.51 3.93 0.91
CA GLY A 50 -8.60 4.87 1.19
C GLY A 50 -9.41 5.21 -0.07
N VAL A 51 -8.70 5.51 -1.17
CA VAL A 51 -9.33 5.76 -2.48
C VAL A 51 -10.02 4.50 -2.98
N PHE A 52 -9.34 3.35 -2.94
CA PHE A 52 -9.90 2.06 -3.34
C PHE A 52 -11.12 1.68 -2.50
N GLY A 53 -11.07 1.89 -1.19
CA GLY A 53 -12.17 1.59 -0.28
C GLY A 53 -13.38 2.53 -0.45
N LEU A 54 -13.15 3.80 -0.78
CA LEU A 54 -14.22 4.74 -1.12
C LEU A 54 -14.90 4.34 -2.44
N PHE A 55 -14.11 3.95 -3.45
CA PHE A 55 -14.62 3.45 -4.72
C PHE A 55 -15.42 2.15 -4.57
N MET A 56 -14.93 1.20 -3.78
CA MET A 56 -15.68 -0.03 -3.49
C MET A 56 -16.98 0.26 -2.72
N ALA A 57 -16.96 1.21 -1.77
CA ALA A 57 -18.15 1.62 -1.05
C ALA A 57 -19.17 2.33 -1.96
N SER A 58 -18.74 3.10 -2.96
CA SER A 58 -19.65 3.74 -3.91
C SER A 58 -20.35 2.71 -4.82
N MET A 59 -19.63 1.69 -5.30
CA MET A 59 -20.24 0.62 -6.12
C MET A 59 -21.27 -0.20 -5.35
N GLN A 60 -21.06 -0.40 -4.05
CA GLN A 60 -22.01 -1.11 -3.19
C GLN A 60 -23.24 -0.28 -2.84
N TYR A 61 -23.16 1.05 -2.97
CA TYR A 61 -24.31 1.94 -2.82
C TYR A 61 -25.24 1.94 -4.04
N ASP A 62 -24.74 1.56 -5.22
CA ASP A 62 -25.54 1.37 -6.45
C ASP A 62 -26.33 0.05 -6.46
N THR A 63 -25.90 -0.98 -5.70
CA THR A 63 -26.68 -2.22 -5.57
C THR A 63 -27.95 -2.01 -4.73
N PRO A 64 -29.11 -2.51 -5.20
CA PRO A 64 -30.41 -2.07 -4.70
C PRO A 64 -30.54 -2.31 -3.20
N LEU A 65 -30.89 -1.24 -2.48
CA LEU A 65 -31.28 -1.17 -1.06
C LEU A 65 -32.33 -2.22 -0.61
N ALA A 66 -32.85 -3.05 -1.52
CA ALA A 66 -33.78 -4.12 -1.23
C ALA A 66 -33.12 -5.36 -0.61
N THR A 67 -31.84 -5.63 -0.89
CA THR A 67 -31.16 -6.88 -0.49
C THR A 67 -30.36 -6.78 0.82
N SER A 68 -30.11 -5.57 1.34
CA SER A 68 -29.38 -5.37 2.60
C SER A 68 -30.34 -4.99 3.74
N PRO A 69 -30.48 -5.83 4.79
CA PRO A 69 -31.33 -5.52 5.95
C PRO A 69 -30.88 -4.25 6.69
N ALA A 70 -29.59 -3.89 6.60
CA ALA A 70 -29.07 -2.63 7.15
C ALA A 70 -29.57 -1.39 6.40
N ALA A 71 -29.88 -1.52 5.10
CA ALA A 71 -30.29 -0.39 4.27
C ALA A 71 -31.81 -0.12 4.33
N GLN A 72 -32.61 -1.14 4.67
CA GLN A 72 -34.03 -0.99 5.00
C GLN A 72 -34.23 -0.15 6.28
N ALA A 73 -33.35 -0.32 7.27
CA ALA A 73 -33.37 0.48 8.50
C ALA A 73 -33.01 1.96 8.28
N VAL A 74 -32.36 2.31 7.16
CA VAL A 74 -31.97 3.69 6.85
C VAL A 74 -33.10 4.43 6.12
N LYS A 75 -33.89 3.75 5.27
CA LYS A 75 -34.97 4.38 4.49
C LYS A 75 -36.05 5.08 5.33
N THR A 76 -36.25 4.65 6.57
CA THR A 76 -37.30 5.19 7.45
C THR A 76 -36.89 6.46 8.19
N LEU A 77 -35.61 6.88 8.11
CA LEU A 77 -35.11 8.10 8.75
C LEU A 77 -35.11 9.30 7.79
N PRO A 78 -35.17 10.55 8.29
CA PRO A 78 -35.11 11.75 7.45
C PRO A 78 -33.84 11.79 6.59
N LEU A 79 -33.93 12.38 5.39
CA LEU A 79 -32.84 12.43 4.38
C LEU A 79 -31.49 12.91 4.95
N ARG A 80 -31.51 13.81 5.95
CA ARG A 80 -30.29 14.27 6.63
C ARG A 80 -29.61 13.17 7.45
N GLU A 81 -30.39 12.33 8.13
CA GLU A 81 -29.87 11.20 8.90
C GLU A 81 -29.40 10.08 7.97
N GLN A 82 -30.11 9.84 6.85
CA GLN A 82 -29.68 8.86 5.83
C GLN A 82 -28.33 9.21 5.23
N LEU A 83 -28.14 10.49 4.84
CA LEU A 83 -26.86 10.96 4.34
C LEU A 83 -25.78 10.84 5.43
N LYS A 84 -26.07 11.22 6.67
CA LYS A 84 -25.10 11.14 7.77
C LYS A 84 -24.67 9.70 8.07
N VAL A 85 -25.61 8.75 8.09
CA VAL A 85 -25.32 7.33 8.29
C VAL A 85 -24.58 6.77 7.07
N GLY A 86 -24.94 7.18 5.86
CA GLY A 86 -24.28 6.71 4.65
C GLY A 86 -22.84 7.19 4.52
N PHE A 87 -22.58 8.47 4.78
CA PHE A 87 -21.21 9.00 4.85
C PHE A 87 -20.40 8.31 5.96
N LYS A 88 -21.02 8.00 7.10
CA LYS A 88 -20.35 7.28 8.19
C LYS A 88 -19.99 5.84 7.81
N ASP A 89 -20.88 5.14 7.10
CA ASP A 89 -20.62 3.77 6.63
C ASP A 89 -19.54 3.76 5.53
N MET A 90 -19.67 4.62 4.53
CA MET A 90 -18.65 4.80 3.48
C MET A 90 -17.28 5.13 4.07
N GLY A 91 -17.23 6.07 5.01
CA GLY A 91 -15.98 6.44 5.69
C GLY A 91 -15.39 5.30 6.52
N THR A 92 -16.22 4.53 7.23
CA THR A 92 -15.74 3.40 8.03
C THR A 92 -15.16 2.29 7.16
N ARG A 93 -15.79 1.99 6.02
CA ARG A 93 -15.31 0.99 5.04
C ARG A 93 -14.03 1.44 4.35
N SER A 94 -13.99 2.70 3.90
CA SER A 94 -12.79 3.30 3.30
C SER A 94 -11.63 3.29 4.29
N PHE A 95 -11.86 3.67 5.55
CA PHE A 95 -10.84 3.66 6.60
C PHE A 95 -10.35 2.25 6.96
N SER A 96 -11.24 1.26 7.00
CA SER A 96 -10.85 -0.14 7.19
C SER A 96 -9.95 -0.63 6.05
N SER A 97 -10.31 -0.29 4.81
CA SER A 97 -9.52 -0.61 3.62
C SER A 97 -8.15 0.07 3.67
N ALA A 98 -8.11 1.37 3.92
CA ALA A 98 -6.89 2.15 4.10
C ALA A 98 -5.95 1.54 5.14
N LYS A 99 -6.49 1.13 6.31
CA LYS A 99 -5.70 0.44 7.34
C LYS A 99 -5.09 -0.87 6.85
N ASN A 100 -5.83 -1.67 6.10
CA ASN A 100 -5.34 -2.95 5.60
C ASN A 100 -4.22 -2.76 4.56
N PHE A 101 -4.41 -1.88 3.58
CA PHE A 101 -3.37 -1.58 2.59
C PHE A 101 -2.15 -0.88 3.20
N GLY A 102 -2.36 0.00 4.19
CA GLY A 102 -1.26 0.61 4.93
C GLY A 102 -0.43 -0.43 5.71
N LYS A 103 -1.09 -1.42 6.34
CA LYS A 103 -0.40 -2.53 7.01
C LYS A 103 0.39 -3.38 6.02
N VAL A 104 -0.20 -3.72 4.88
CA VAL A 104 0.47 -4.49 3.83
C VAL A 104 1.72 -3.74 3.35
N GLY A 105 1.59 -2.45 3.01
CA GLY A 105 2.71 -1.63 2.51
C GLY A 105 3.84 -1.49 3.54
N ALA A 106 3.48 -1.21 4.80
CA ALA A 106 4.45 -1.07 5.88
C ALA A 106 5.21 -2.38 6.15
N ILE A 107 4.50 -3.51 6.29
CA ILE A 107 5.14 -4.81 6.57
C ILE A 107 6.00 -5.25 5.38
N PHE A 108 5.51 -5.09 4.15
CA PHE A 108 6.27 -5.45 2.96
C PHE A 108 7.58 -4.67 2.85
N SER A 109 7.51 -3.33 2.88
CA SER A 109 8.70 -2.49 2.72
C SER A 109 9.65 -2.59 3.92
N GLY A 110 9.12 -2.73 5.13
CA GLY A 110 9.94 -2.94 6.32
C GLY A 110 10.68 -4.27 6.28
N THR A 111 10.00 -5.35 5.89
CA THR A 111 10.61 -6.68 5.79
C THR A 111 11.65 -6.72 4.67
N GLU A 112 11.34 -6.12 3.51
CA GLU A 112 12.30 -5.99 2.40
C GLU A 112 13.55 -5.24 2.87
N CYS A 113 13.40 -4.09 3.53
CA CYS A 113 14.54 -3.31 4.01
C CYS A 113 15.38 -4.06 5.06
N CYS A 114 14.74 -4.81 5.98
CA CYS A 114 15.45 -5.65 6.93
C CYS A 114 16.24 -6.78 6.23
N ILE A 115 15.67 -7.40 5.20
CA ILE A 115 16.34 -8.46 4.42
C ILE A 115 17.50 -7.88 3.62
N GLU A 116 17.30 -6.72 2.98
CA GLU A 116 18.35 -5.99 2.25
C GLU A 116 19.51 -5.62 3.19
N GLY A 117 19.21 -5.10 4.37
CA GLY A 117 20.21 -4.76 5.39
C GLY A 117 21.01 -5.98 5.87
N PHE A 118 20.40 -7.16 5.93
CA PHE A 118 21.08 -8.39 6.33
C PHE A 118 21.86 -9.07 5.18
N ARG A 119 21.32 -9.08 3.95
CA ARG A 119 21.93 -9.77 2.80
C ARG A 119 22.85 -8.89 1.95
N ALA A 120 22.79 -7.57 2.12
CA ALA A 120 23.54 -6.57 1.34
C ALA A 120 23.41 -6.73 -0.20
N LYS A 121 22.28 -7.27 -0.67
CA LYS A 121 21.94 -7.45 -2.09
C LYS A 121 20.49 -7.06 -2.33
N ASN A 122 20.15 -6.57 -3.52
CA ASN A 122 18.79 -6.23 -3.95
C ASN A 122 18.36 -7.10 -5.14
N ASP A 123 17.86 -8.30 -4.84
CA ASP A 123 17.50 -9.29 -5.85
C ASP A 123 16.01 -9.66 -5.78
N LEU A 124 15.50 -10.29 -6.84
CA LEU A 124 14.11 -10.76 -6.95
C LEU A 124 13.69 -11.59 -5.73
N THR A 125 14.62 -12.39 -5.20
CA THR A 125 14.42 -13.23 -4.03
C THR A 125 14.05 -12.45 -2.78
N ASN A 126 14.51 -11.21 -2.63
CA ASN A 126 14.16 -10.38 -1.48
C ASN A 126 12.70 -9.96 -1.53
N GLY A 127 12.20 -9.56 -2.71
CA GLY A 127 10.79 -9.22 -2.92
C GLY A 127 9.88 -10.43 -2.71
N ILE A 128 10.27 -11.60 -3.21
CA ILE A 128 9.53 -12.86 -2.99
C ILE A 128 9.49 -13.24 -1.51
N LEU A 129 10.62 -13.15 -0.81
CA LEU A 129 10.71 -13.50 0.61
C LEU A 129 9.95 -12.50 1.48
N ALA A 130 10.09 -11.20 1.22
CA ALA A 130 9.33 -10.15 1.87
C ALA A 130 7.82 -10.29 1.62
N GLY A 131 7.43 -10.65 0.39
CA GLY A 131 6.07 -10.99 0.00
C GLY A 131 5.53 -12.17 0.82
N CYS A 132 6.26 -13.29 0.83
CA CYS A 132 5.87 -14.47 1.62
C CYS A 132 5.70 -14.15 3.10
N ILE A 133 6.66 -13.44 3.71
CA ILE A 133 6.60 -13.08 5.13
C ILE A 133 5.40 -12.16 5.39
N THR A 134 5.20 -11.14 4.56
CA THR A 134 4.06 -10.22 4.70
C THR A 134 2.73 -10.96 4.60
N GLY A 135 2.55 -11.78 3.56
CA GLY A 135 1.33 -12.55 3.35
C GLY A 135 1.09 -13.58 4.45
N GLY A 136 2.15 -14.26 4.90
CA GLY A 136 2.09 -15.23 5.99
C GLY A 136 1.73 -14.59 7.34
N VAL A 137 2.36 -13.46 7.69
CA VAL A 137 2.09 -12.74 8.94
C VAL A 137 0.67 -12.17 8.95
N LEU A 138 0.21 -11.60 7.84
CA LEU A 138 -1.14 -11.04 7.76
C LEU A 138 -2.24 -12.12 7.83
N ALA A 139 -1.98 -13.30 7.28
CA ALA A 139 -2.92 -14.42 7.30
C ALA A 139 -2.76 -15.36 8.50
N ALA A 140 -1.70 -15.21 9.32
CA ALA A 140 -1.46 -16.03 10.50
C ALA A 140 -2.64 -16.10 11.49
N PRO A 141 -3.39 -15.02 11.77
CA PRO A 141 -4.57 -15.09 12.65
C PRO A 141 -5.69 -15.98 12.13
N ALA A 142 -5.74 -16.26 10.82
CA ALA A 142 -6.72 -17.15 10.20
C ALA A 142 -6.26 -18.64 10.18
N GLY A 143 -5.11 -18.95 10.78
CA GLY A 143 -4.57 -20.30 10.91
C GLY A 143 -3.41 -20.63 9.97
N PRO A 144 -2.74 -21.77 10.17
CA PRO A 144 -1.50 -22.12 9.45
C PRO A 144 -1.73 -22.37 7.94
N GLN A 145 -2.88 -22.91 7.56
CA GLN A 145 -3.23 -23.10 6.15
C GLN A 145 -3.44 -21.76 5.44
N ALA A 146 -4.11 -20.79 6.09
CA ALA A 146 -4.27 -19.45 5.57
C ALA A 146 -2.92 -18.72 5.47
N ALA A 147 -2.03 -18.90 6.45
CA ALA A 147 -0.66 -18.37 6.39
C ALA A 147 0.15 -18.93 5.22
N ALA A 148 0.06 -20.24 4.95
CA ALA A 148 0.73 -20.87 3.82
C ALA A 148 0.21 -20.34 2.48
N VAL A 149 -1.11 -20.25 2.33
CA VAL A 149 -1.75 -19.69 1.12
C VAL A 149 -1.41 -18.21 0.97
N GLY A 150 -1.43 -17.45 2.07
CA GLY A 150 -1.06 -16.03 2.10
C GLY A 150 0.38 -15.81 1.69
N CYS A 151 1.33 -16.59 2.23
CA CYS A 151 2.72 -16.56 1.81
C CYS A 151 2.85 -16.86 0.32
N ALA A 152 2.26 -17.96 -0.17
CA ALA A 152 2.37 -18.35 -1.57
C ALA A 152 1.78 -17.28 -2.52
N GLY A 153 0.61 -16.72 -2.19
CA GLY A 153 -0.05 -15.69 -2.98
C GLY A 153 0.75 -14.39 -3.04
N PHE A 154 1.21 -13.88 -1.90
CA PHE A 154 2.02 -12.65 -1.87
C PHE A 154 3.40 -12.85 -2.48
N ALA A 155 4.03 -14.02 -2.29
CA ALA A 155 5.29 -14.35 -2.93
C ALA A 155 5.17 -14.36 -4.46
N ALA A 156 4.11 -14.99 -4.99
CA ALA A 156 3.84 -15.02 -6.42
C ALA A 156 3.54 -13.63 -6.98
N PHE A 157 2.74 -12.83 -6.27
CA PHE A 157 2.45 -11.45 -6.65
C PHE A 157 3.72 -10.59 -6.67
N SER A 158 4.55 -10.65 -5.63
CA SER A 158 5.82 -9.94 -5.59
C SER A 158 6.77 -10.39 -6.71
N ALA A 159 6.86 -11.70 -6.98
CA ALA A 159 7.65 -12.21 -8.11
C ALA A 159 7.18 -11.62 -9.44
N ALA A 160 5.86 -11.58 -9.67
CA ALA A 160 5.29 -11.05 -10.90
C ALA A 160 5.55 -9.55 -11.07
N ILE A 161 5.38 -8.75 -10.01
CA ILE A 161 5.63 -7.31 -10.03
C ILE A 161 7.12 -7.02 -10.24
N ASP A 162 8.01 -7.69 -9.51
CA ASP A 162 9.45 -7.46 -9.67
C ASP A 162 9.96 -7.93 -11.05
N ALA A 163 9.41 -9.03 -11.59
CA ALA A 163 9.70 -9.47 -12.96
C ALA A 163 9.20 -8.44 -13.99
N TYR A 164 8.00 -7.91 -13.79
CA TYR A 164 7.42 -6.87 -14.65
C TYR A 164 8.25 -5.58 -14.62
N MET A 165 8.70 -5.12 -13.46
CA MET A 165 9.51 -3.90 -13.35
C MET A 165 10.95 -4.07 -13.87
N ARG A 166 11.46 -5.30 -13.93
CA ARG A 166 12.80 -5.62 -14.42
C ARG A 166 12.85 -5.94 -15.91
N ARG A 167 11.70 -6.07 -16.58
CA ARG A 167 11.68 -6.25 -18.04
C ARG A 167 12.22 -4.97 -18.69
N PRO A 168 13.22 -5.04 -19.59
CA PRO A 168 13.58 -3.87 -20.39
C PRO A 168 12.33 -3.46 -21.19
N SER A 169 11.98 -2.18 -21.17
CA SER A 169 11.00 -1.65 -22.11
C SER A 169 11.59 -1.85 -23.51
N GLU A 170 10.96 -2.70 -24.33
CA GLU A 170 11.26 -2.71 -25.76
C GLU A 170 11.09 -1.28 -26.27
N SER A 171 12.17 -0.80 -26.86
CA SER A 171 12.36 0.50 -27.49
C SER A 171 11.24 0.84 -28.47
N ASP A 172 10.56 1.95 -28.21
CA ASP A 172 9.95 2.84 -29.21
C ASP A 172 10.75 4.15 -29.24
#